data_AF-A0A662QWJ8-F1
#
_entry.id   AF-A0A662QWJ8-F1
#
_cell.length_a   1.000
_cell.length_b   1.000
_cell.length_c   1.000
_cell.angle_alpha   90.00
_cell.angle_beta   90.00
_cell.angle_gamma   90.00
#
_symmetry.space_group_name_H-M   'P 1'
#
loop_
_entity.id
_entity.type
_entity.pdbx_description
1 polymer ?
#
loop_
_entity_poly.entity_id
_entity_poly.type
_entity_poly.pdbx_seq_one_letter_code
_entity_poly.pdbx_strand_id
1 'polypeptide(L)'
;MDPLHVATASTFIAGIGLFLNWWAVKENTKTRQLQLMNDVFKSIKETELLLYKEYKSTDAETKKEWDSLFFNSIEQFAFLVNEKYIKDKKIAGFFDDAVVMWYEEIFLKPKHYTKEEIDNPKIFPEFKKLYFCIKSKRV
;
A
#
# COMPACT_ATOMS: atom_id res chain seq x y z
N MET A 1 -42.41 -15.96 34.11
CA MET A 1 -41.93 -15.45 32.81
C MET A 1 -41.86 -16.63 31.87
N ASP A 2 -42.53 -16.56 30.72
CA ASP A 2 -42.51 -17.66 29.76
C ASP A 2 -41.10 -17.89 29.20
N PRO A 3 -40.65 -19.16 29.06
CA PRO A 3 -39.33 -19.49 28.51
C PRO A 3 -39.10 -18.90 27.12
N LEU A 4 -40.19 -18.74 26.35
CA LEU A 4 -40.18 -18.12 25.02
C LEU A 4 -39.71 -16.66 25.08
N HIS A 5 -40.17 -15.87 26.05
CA HIS A 5 -39.77 -14.45 26.18
C HIS A 5 -38.31 -14.28 26.60
N VAL A 6 -37.78 -15.21 27.41
CA VAL A 6 -36.37 -15.22 27.80
C VAL A 6 -35.50 -15.56 26.59
N ALA A 7 -35.88 -16.58 25.81
CA ALA A 7 -35.15 -16.97 24.60
C ALA A 7 -35.11 -15.83 23.55
N THR A 8 -36.23 -15.17 23.29
CA THR A 8 -36.29 -14.06 22.32
C THR A 8 -35.46 -12.85 22.76
N ALA A 9 -35.47 -12.54 24.07
CA ALA A 9 -34.64 -11.47 24.63
C ALA A 9 -33.15 -11.80 24.52
N SER A 10 -32.75 -13.05 24.79
CA SER A 10 -31.36 -13.50 24.65
C SER A 10 -30.86 -13.45 23.20
N THR A 11 -31.67 -13.88 22.23
CA THR A 11 -31.30 -13.81 20.80
C THR A 11 -31.14 -12.37 20.32
N PHE A 12 -32.00 -11.46 20.77
CA PHE A 12 -31.92 -10.04 20.43
C PHE A 12 -30.63 -9.38 20.97
N ILE A 13 -30.27 -9.66 22.23
CA ILE A 13 -29.03 -9.16 22.85
C ILE A 13 -27.79 -9.70 22.11
N ALA A 14 -27.77 -10.98 21.74
CA ALA A 14 -26.67 -11.57 20.99
C ALA A 14 -26.50 -10.93 19.60
N GLY A 15 -27.60 -10.61 18.92
CA GLY A 15 -27.58 -9.92 17.62
C GLY A 15 -26.98 -8.51 17.70
N ILE A 16 -27.31 -7.75 18.73
CA ILE A 16 -26.70 -6.42 18.99
C ILE A 16 -25.20 -6.56 19.24
N GLY A 17 -24.79 -7.54 20.05
CA GLY A 17 -23.37 -7.81 20.32
C GLY A 17 -22.57 -8.13 19.05
N LEU A 18 -23.12 -8.96 18.16
CA LEU A 18 -22.50 -9.27 16.86
C LEU A 18 -22.41 -8.04 15.95
N PHE A 19 -23.44 -7.19 15.93
CA PHE A 19 -23.44 -5.95 15.15
C PHE A 19 -22.39 -4.94 15.66
N LEU A 20 -22.31 -4.72 16.98
CA LEU A 20 -21.30 -3.84 17.57
C LEU A 20 -19.90 -4.38 17.36
N ASN A 21 -19.68 -5.70 17.51
CA ASN A 21 -18.40 -6.33 17.21
C ASN A 21 -18.04 -6.20 15.74
N TRP A 22 -18.99 -6.38 14.83
CA TRP A 22 -18.75 -6.17 13.40
C TRP A 22 -18.39 -4.71 13.09
N TRP A 23 -19.07 -3.75 13.70
CA TRP A 23 -18.74 -2.33 13.54
C TRP A 23 -17.38 -1.98 14.13
N ALA A 24 -17.06 -2.45 15.34
CA ALA A 24 -15.76 -2.27 15.97
C ALA A 24 -14.63 -2.94 15.17
N VAL A 25 -14.84 -4.15 14.65
CA VAL A 25 -13.90 -4.84 13.73
C VAL A 25 -13.72 -4.03 12.45
N LYS A 26 -14.78 -3.43 11.91
CA LYS A 26 -14.72 -2.59 10.71
C LYS A 26 -13.93 -1.31 10.95
N GLU A 27 -14.14 -0.61 12.06
CA GLU A 27 -13.36 0.57 12.42
C GLU A 27 -11.89 0.23 12.71
N ASN A 28 -11.65 -0.83 13.49
CA ASN A 28 -10.29 -1.30 13.78
C ASN A 28 -9.55 -1.73 12.50
N THR A 29 -10.26 -2.36 11.57
CA THR A 29 -9.73 -2.73 10.24
C THR A 29 -9.35 -1.50 9.41
N LYS A 30 -10.15 -0.43 9.46
CA LYS A 30 -9.82 0.83 8.78
C LYS A 30 -8.60 1.51 9.40
N THR A 31 -8.53 1.58 10.73
CA THR A 31 -7.37 2.11 11.47
C THR A 31 -6.11 1.33 11.14
N ARG A 32 -6.16 0.00 11.12
CA ARG A 32 -5.03 -0.85 10.74
C ARG A 32 -4.56 -0.61 9.30
N GLN A 33 -5.49 -0.41 8.36
CA GLN A 33 -5.13 -0.07 6.98
C GLN A 33 -4.45 1.30 6.88
N LEU A 34 -4.91 2.30 7.65
CA LEU A 34 -4.25 3.60 7.72
C LEU A 34 -2.87 3.50 8.36
N GLN A 35 -2.68 2.65 9.37
CA GLN A 35 -1.36 2.39 9.96
C GLN A 35 -0.39 1.80 8.93
N LEU A 36 -0.80 0.74 8.22
CA LEU A 36 0.00 0.13 7.15
C LEU A 36 0.40 1.15 6.07
N MET A 37 -0.55 2.01 5.66
CA MET A 37 -0.29 3.08 4.71
C MET A 37 0.67 4.13 5.28
N ASN A 38 0.52 4.53 6.54
CA ASN A 38 1.39 5.50 7.21
C ASN A 38 2.82 4.97 7.36
N ASP A 39 2.99 3.67 7.64
CA ASP A 39 4.30 3.03 7.75
C ASP A 39 5.04 3.07 6.41
N VAL A 40 4.35 2.73 5.32
CA VAL A 40 4.87 2.88 3.94
C VAL A 40 5.22 4.34 3.64
N PHE A 41 4.31 5.27 3.93
CA PHE A 41 4.53 6.69 3.64
C PHE A 41 5.71 7.26 4.42
N LYS A 42 5.88 6.85 5.67
CA LYS A 42 7.02 7.22 6.51
C LYS A 42 8.32 6.69 5.90
N SER A 43 8.35 5.42 5.47
CA SER A 43 9.52 4.84 4.80
C SER A 43 9.90 5.63 3.54
N ILE A 44 8.92 5.96 2.68
CA ILE A 44 9.14 6.78 1.48
C ILE A 44 9.70 8.16 1.85
N LYS A 45 9.15 8.82 2.89
CA LYS A 45 9.59 10.15 3.34
C LYS A 45 10.98 10.14 3.96
N GLU A 46 11.33 9.12 4.73
CA GLU A 46 12.67 8.95 5.28
C GLU A 46 13.70 8.77 4.15
N THR A 47 13.39 7.95 3.15
CA THR A 47 14.24 7.82 1.96
C THR A 47 14.34 9.14 1.19
N GLU A 48 13.23 9.84 0.95
CA GLU A 48 13.23 11.15 0.28
C GLU A 48 14.09 12.19 1.02
N LEU A 49 14.05 12.19 2.36
CA LEU A 49 14.84 13.10 3.17
C LEU A 49 16.34 12.77 3.14
N LEU A 50 16.70 11.49 3.08
CA LEU A 50 18.08 11.03 2.85
C LEU A 50 18.55 11.45 1.44
N LEU A 51 17.71 11.22 0.41
CA LEU A 51 17.95 11.66 -0.96
C LEU A 51 18.19 13.19 -1.01
N TYR A 52 17.30 13.99 -0.43
CA TYR A 52 17.36 15.45 -0.57
C TYR A 52 18.61 16.08 0.05
N LYS A 53 19.12 15.51 1.14
CA LYS A 53 20.28 16.08 1.85
C LYS A 53 21.61 15.79 1.18
N GLU A 54 21.75 14.65 0.51
CA GLU A 54 23.08 14.15 0.11
C GLU A 54 23.17 13.65 -1.35
N TYR A 55 22.06 13.45 -2.07
CA TYR A 55 22.03 12.73 -3.37
C TYR A 55 22.80 13.41 -4.50
N LYS A 56 22.90 14.74 -4.48
CA LYS A 56 23.63 15.45 -5.56
C LYS A 56 25.14 15.23 -5.48
N SER A 57 25.69 15.00 -4.29
CA SER A 57 27.13 14.88 -4.03
C SER A 57 27.66 13.45 -3.98
N THR A 58 26.80 12.44 -3.96
CA THR A 58 27.21 11.03 -3.79
C THR A 58 27.53 10.33 -5.12
N ASP A 59 28.34 9.28 -5.03
CA ASP A 59 28.71 8.39 -6.13
C ASP A 59 27.50 7.60 -6.68
N ALA A 60 27.71 6.90 -7.81
CA ALA A 60 26.67 6.17 -8.51
C ALA A 60 26.19 4.91 -7.76
N GLU A 61 27.04 4.29 -6.93
CA GLU A 61 26.69 3.07 -6.19
C GLU A 61 25.71 3.40 -5.06
N THR A 62 26.01 4.44 -4.28
CA THR A 62 25.11 4.90 -3.22
C THR A 62 23.77 5.39 -3.78
N LYS A 63 23.77 6.02 -4.96
CA LYS A 63 22.53 6.38 -5.65
C LYS A 63 21.68 5.16 -5.98
N LYS A 64 22.30 4.07 -6.45
CA LYS A 64 21.62 2.80 -6.75
C LYS A 64 21.04 2.16 -5.49
N GLU A 65 21.75 2.22 -4.37
CA GLU A 65 21.23 1.75 -3.08
C GLU A 65 19.99 2.53 -2.64
N TRP A 66 20.00 3.86 -2.79
CA TRP A 66 18.85 4.67 -2.40
C TRP A 66 17.65 4.49 -3.32
N ASP A 67 17.89 4.37 -4.63
CA ASP A 67 16.84 3.98 -5.58
C ASP A 67 16.23 2.64 -5.17
N SER A 68 17.06 1.65 -4.81
CA SER A 68 16.60 0.35 -4.30
C SER A 68 15.73 0.48 -3.04
N LEU A 69 16.15 1.29 -2.04
CA LEU A 69 15.34 1.53 -0.84
C LEU A 69 13.97 2.15 -1.19
N PHE A 70 13.96 3.16 -2.06
CA PHE A 70 12.74 3.83 -2.50
C PHE A 70 11.79 2.86 -3.22
N PHE A 71 12.28 2.08 -4.19
CA PHE A 71 11.46 1.14 -4.92
C PHE A 71 11.04 -0.07 -4.08
N ASN A 72 11.81 -0.47 -3.07
CA ASN A 72 11.38 -1.49 -2.10
C ASN A 72 10.17 -1.01 -1.26
N SER A 73 10.13 0.26 -0.87
CA SER A 73 8.96 0.82 -0.17
C SER A 73 7.72 0.86 -1.07
N ILE A 74 7.89 1.18 -2.36
CA ILE A 74 6.81 1.12 -3.36
C ILE A 74 6.35 -0.32 -3.59
N GLU A 75 7.29 -1.27 -3.67
CA GLU A 75 6.97 -2.70 -3.81
C GLU A 75 6.18 -3.21 -2.61
N GLN A 76 6.57 -2.82 -1.39
CA GLN A 76 5.83 -3.14 -0.18
C GLN A 76 4.41 -2.56 -0.21
N PHE A 77 4.25 -1.30 -0.63
CA PHE A 77 2.93 -0.70 -0.81
C PHE A 77 2.08 -1.50 -1.81
N ALA A 78 2.67 -1.82 -2.96
CA ALA A 78 1.99 -2.51 -4.03
C ALA A 78 1.56 -3.92 -3.61
N PHE A 79 2.40 -4.63 -2.87
CA PHE A 79 2.05 -5.89 -2.22
C PHE A 79 0.83 -5.74 -1.30
N LEU A 80 0.83 -4.74 -0.41
CA LEU A 80 -0.28 -4.51 0.53
C LEU A 80 -1.62 -4.23 -0.18
N VAL A 81 -1.59 -3.53 -1.32
CA VAL A 81 -2.78 -3.24 -2.13
C VAL A 81 -3.22 -4.45 -2.96
N ASN A 82 -2.28 -5.13 -3.62
CA ASN A 82 -2.57 -6.26 -4.49
C ASN A 82 -3.12 -7.44 -3.68
N GLU A 83 -2.51 -7.75 -2.53
CA GLU A 83 -2.90 -8.82 -1.61
C GLU A 83 -4.06 -8.45 -0.68
N LYS A 84 -4.69 -7.29 -0.89
CA LYS A 84 -5.89 -6.86 -0.15
C LYS A 84 -5.69 -6.73 1.35
N TYR A 85 -4.47 -6.41 1.81
CA TYR A 85 -4.27 -5.90 3.17
C TYR A 85 -4.86 -4.50 3.30
N ILE A 86 -4.73 -3.68 2.25
CA ILE A 86 -5.45 -2.41 2.09
C ILE A 86 -6.66 -2.66 1.16
N LYS A 87 -7.86 -2.76 1.76
CA LYS A 87 -9.12 -3.08 1.07
C LYS A 87 -9.95 -1.84 0.75
N ASP A 88 -9.83 -0.80 1.57
CA ASP A 88 -10.54 0.45 1.35
C ASP A 88 -10.03 1.09 0.06
N LYS A 89 -10.94 1.27 -0.91
CA LYS A 89 -10.59 1.78 -2.25
C LYS A 89 -10.04 3.20 -2.22
N LYS A 90 -10.45 4.02 -1.25
CA LYS A 90 -9.93 5.40 -1.10
C LYS A 90 -8.50 5.38 -0.57
N ILE A 91 -8.21 4.50 0.39
CA ILE A 91 -6.85 4.32 0.94
C ILE A 91 -5.94 3.72 -0.13
N ALA A 92 -6.38 2.64 -0.79
CA ALA A 92 -5.61 2.00 -1.86
C ALA A 92 -5.33 2.95 -3.04
N GLY A 93 -6.33 3.76 -3.42
CA GLY A 93 -6.22 4.69 -4.54
C GLY A 93 -5.51 6.00 -4.23
N PHE A 94 -5.14 6.26 -2.98
CA PHE A 94 -4.55 7.53 -2.56
C PHE A 94 -3.25 7.86 -3.32
N PHE A 95 -2.45 6.84 -3.62
CA PHE A 95 -1.18 6.97 -4.34
C PHE A 95 -1.28 6.64 -5.84
N ASP A 96 -2.46 6.45 -6.42
CA ASP A 96 -2.57 5.97 -7.81
C ASP A 96 -1.80 6.86 -8.81
N ASP A 97 -1.93 8.19 -8.69
CA ASP A 97 -1.18 9.13 -9.53
C ASP A 97 0.33 9.09 -9.28
N ALA A 98 0.73 8.94 -8.01
CA ALA A 98 2.14 8.84 -7.64
C ALA A 98 2.77 7.54 -8.18
N VAL A 99 2.07 6.41 -8.10
CA VAL A 99 2.50 5.11 -8.63
C VAL A 99 2.71 5.19 -10.14
N VAL A 100 1.80 5.83 -10.88
CA VAL A 100 1.96 6.04 -12.33
C VAL A 100 3.20 6.89 -12.62
N MET A 101 3.37 8.01 -11.91
CA MET A 101 4.53 8.90 -12.08
C MET A 101 5.85 8.20 -11.74
N TRP A 102 5.92 7.47 -10.62
CA TRP A 102 7.11 6.72 -10.23
C TRP A 102 7.47 5.64 -11.26
N TYR A 103 6.47 5.03 -11.89
CA TYR A 103 6.72 4.03 -12.92
C TYR A 103 7.25 4.69 -14.20
N GLU A 104 6.50 5.65 -14.75
CA GLU A 104 6.77 6.23 -16.07
C GLU A 104 7.95 7.20 -16.08
N GLU A 105 8.11 7.99 -15.02
CA GLU A 105 9.09 9.08 -14.96
C GLU A 105 10.36 8.74 -14.18
N ILE A 106 10.35 7.68 -13.37
CA ILE A 106 11.52 7.27 -12.58
C ILE A 106 11.98 5.87 -12.97
N PHE A 107 11.14 4.84 -12.77
CA PHE A 107 11.52 3.45 -12.99
C PHE A 107 11.91 3.13 -14.44
N LEU A 108 11.11 3.61 -15.42
CA LEU A 108 11.38 3.37 -16.84
C LEU A 108 12.56 4.18 -17.38
N LYS A 109 13.10 5.15 -16.63
CA LYS A 109 14.24 5.94 -17.11
C LYS A 109 15.52 5.13 -16.90
N PRO A 110 16.41 5.08 -17.90
CA PRO A 110 17.66 4.29 -17.86
C PRO A 110 18.68 4.78 -16.82
N LYS A 111 18.37 5.86 -16.10
CA LYS A 111 19.20 6.42 -15.02
C LYS A 111 19.16 5.57 -13.74
N HIS A 112 18.05 4.89 -13.48
CA HIS A 112 17.81 4.18 -12.23
C HIS A 112 17.93 2.66 -12.39
N TYR A 113 17.44 2.13 -13.52
CA TYR A 113 17.55 0.72 -13.87
C TYR A 113 17.93 0.55 -15.34
N THR A 114 18.71 -0.48 -15.61
CA THR A 114 18.99 -0.91 -16.98
C THR A 114 17.73 -1.46 -17.63
N LYS A 115 17.70 -1.47 -18.97
CA LYS A 115 16.58 -2.05 -19.72
C LYS A 115 16.33 -3.51 -19.35
N GLU A 116 17.39 -4.28 -19.13
CA GLU A 116 17.32 -5.68 -18.70
C GLU A 116 16.68 -5.84 -17.32
N GLU A 117 16.99 -4.96 -16.36
CA GLU A 117 16.35 -4.94 -15.04
C GLU A 117 14.87 -4.52 -15.13
N ILE A 118 14.55 -3.54 -15.98
CA ILE A 118 13.17 -3.08 -16.23
C ILE A 118 12.33 -4.21 -16.85
N ASP A 119 12.86 -4.91 -17.85
CA ASP A 119 12.17 -5.99 -18.55
C ASP A 119 12.12 -7.29 -17.72
N ASN A 120 12.93 -7.41 -16.66
CA ASN A 120 12.94 -8.58 -15.79
C ASN A 120 11.66 -8.67 -14.93
N PRO A 121 10.84 -9.72 -15.07
CA PRO A 121 9.59 -9.86 -14.32
C PRO A 121 9.77 -10.05 -12.82
N LYS A 122 10.98 -10.40 -12.35
CA LYS A 122 11.30 -10.60 -10.92
C LYS A 122 11.62 -9.30 -10.18
N ILE A 123 11.93 -8.22 -10.91
CA ILE A 123 12.24 -6.92 -10.31
C ILE A 123 10.94 -6.16 -10.11
N PHE A 124 10.61 -5.90 -8.83
CA PHE A 124 9.41 -5.20 -8.37
C PHE A 124 8.10 -5.69 -9.04
N PRO A 125 7.78 -6.98 -8.92
CA PRO A 125 6.61 -7.58 -9.57
C PRO A 125 5.29 -6.97 -9.09
N GLU A 126 5.15 -6.66 -7.80
CA GLU A 126 3.90 -6.10 -7.27
C GLU A 126 3.71 -4.66 -7.72
N PHE A 127 4.78 -3.85 -7.79
CA PHE A 127 4.73 -2.51 -8.34
C PHE A 127 4.28 -2.50 -9.80
N LYS A 128 4.87 -3.35 -10.64
CA LYS A 128 4.47 -3.51 -12.06
C LYS A 128 2.99 -3.90 -12.16
N LYS A 129 2.56 -4.89 -11.38
CA LYS A 129 1.16 -5.36 -11.33
C LYS A 129 0.19 -4.26 -10.90
N LEU A 130 0.55 -3.48 -9.87
CA LEU A 130 -0.25 -2.37 -9.40
C LEU A 130 -0.37 -1.27 -10.46
N TYR A 131 0.74 -0.91 -11.12
CA TYR A 131 0.74 0.06 -12.23
C TYR A 131 -0.25 -0.33 -13.34
N PHE A 132 -0.19 -1.57 -13.85
CA PHE A 132 -1.10 -2.04 -14.90
C PHE A 132 -2.56 -2.07 -14.42
N CYS A 133 -2.81 -2.43 -13.16
CA CYS A 133 -4.13 -2.39 -12.54
C CYS A 133 -4.69 -0.95 -12.45
N ILE A 134 -3.84 0.05 -12.20
CA ILE A 134 -4.26 1.47 -12.17
C ILE A 134 -4.54 1.97 -13.59
N LYS A 135 -3.63 1.72 -14.54
CA LYS A 135 -3.78 2.20 -15.94
C LYS A 135 -5.03 1.62 -16.60
N SER A 136 -5.32 0.33 -16.38
CA SER A 136 -6.53 -0.32 -16.94
C SER A 136 -7.86 0.26 -16.42
N LYS A 137 -7.88 0.95 -15.28
CA LYS A 137 -9.07 1.63 -14.77
C LYS A 137 -9.25 3.06 -15.31
N ARG A 138 -8.21 3.61 -15.94
CA ARG A 138 -8.16 5.00 -16.45
C ARG A 138 -8.41 5.11 -17.95
N VAL A 139 -8.37 3.97 -18.66
CA VAL A 139 -8.78 3.82 -20.07
C VAL A 139 -10.28 3.53 -20.10
#